data_AF-A0A087M276-F1
#
_entry.id   AF-A0A087M276-F1
#
_cell.length_a   1.000
_cell.length_b   1.000
_cell.length_c   1.000
_cell.angle_alpha   90.00
_cell.angle_beta   90.00
_cell.angle_gamma   90.00
#
_symmetry.space_group_name_H-M   'P 1'
#
loop_
_entity.id
_entity.type
_entity.pdbx_description
1 polymer ?
#
loop_
_entity_poly.entity_id
_entity_poly.type
_entity_poly.pdbx_seq_one_letter_code
_entity_poly.pdbx_strand_id
1 'polypeptide(L)'
;MLEKLKGLLGLARTSTEIGALAAEVDIATLEASLAAARNRRAAALLDGSVENVLDAERQVDVARVNLERGHVMIEEIDRRRVDAEIAERKANFAALRADAQQAVEAAVARIEAEYPSLARKIVELARMAKAADAAALAWNDDWISDPDESTLIDPVGARLGWFDEFATTSPFYEAVSLPPVEDFGGFGDAGRWTTHTKGYVLSDKAHPSSHAKRQMDVGLRWTPEE
;
A
#
# COMPACT_ATOMS: atom_id res chain seq x y z
N MET A 1 25.32 30.10 -20.75
CA MET A 1 24.07 29.71 -20.05
C MET A 1 23.79 28.21 -20.23
N LEU A 2 23.53 27.73 -21.45
CA LEU A 2 23.19 26.31 -21.71
C LEU A 2 24.24 25.28 -21.22
N GLU A 3 25.54 25.57 -21.34
CA GLU A 3 26.59 24.67 -20.78
C GLU A 3 26.58 24.62 -19.25
N LYS A 4 26.23 25.73 -18.58
CA LYS A 4 26.06 25.77 -17.12
C LYS A 4 24.88 24.88 -16.70
N LEU A 5 23.77 24.97 -17.43
CA LEU A 5 22.57 24.16 -17.20
C LEU A 5 22.85 22.67 -17.40
N LYS A 6 23.63 22.31 -18.43
CA LYS A 6 24.08 20.93 -18.64
C LYS A 6 24.87 20.39 -17.45
N GLY A 7 25.75 21.21 -16.86
CA GLY A 7 26.49 20.86 -15.64
C GLY A 7 25.58 20.66 -14.43
N LEU A 8 24.62 21.57 -14.23
CA LEU A 8 23.64 21.49 -13.13
C LEU A 8 22.72 20.26 -13.27
N LEU A 9 22.31 19.92 -14.49
CA LEU A 9 21.50 18.73 -14.79
C LEU A 9 22.22 17.41 -14.48
N GLY A 10 23.56 17.41 -14.46
CA GLY A 10 24.36 16.28 -14.01
C GLY A 10 24.44 16.13 -12.49
N LEU A 11 24.11 17.20 -11.74
CA LEU A 11 24.17 17.23 -10.28
C LEU A 11 22.80 17.04 -9.62
N ALA A 12 21.71 17.41 -10.30
CA ALA A 12 20.35 17.24 -9.83
C ALA A 12 20.01 15.76 -9.59
N ARG A 13 19.40 15.47 -8.44
CA ARG A 13 19.11 14.11 -7.95
C ARG A 13 17.61 13.82 -7.90
N THR A 14 16.79 14.84 -7.76
CA THR A 14 15.33 14.69 -7.62
C THR A 14 14.57 15.24 -8.82
N SER A 15 13.36 14.72 -9.02
CA SER A 15 12.42 15.21 -10.04
C SER A 15 12.14 16.71 -9.89
N THR A 16 12.06 17.19 -8.64
CA THR A 16 11.84 18.60 -8.31
C THR A 16 13.05 19.48 -8.67
N GLU A 17 14.27 19.04 -8.33
CA GLU A 17 15.49 19.75 -8.70
C GLU A 17 15.67 19.83 -10.23
N ILE A 18 15.37 18.73 -10.93
CA ILE A 18 15.42 18.68 -12.40
C ILE A 18 14.36 19.62 -13.01
N GLY A 19 13.14 19.64 -12.46
CA GLY A 19 12.07 20.53 -12.90
C GLY A 19 12.41 22.02 -12.72
N ALA A 20 13.11 22.38 -11.64
CA ALA A 20 13.56 23.75 -11.42
C ALA A 20 14.53 24.25 -12.51
N LEU A 21 15.35 23.35 -13.07
CA LEU A 21 16.28 23.70 -14.17
C LEU A 21 15.54 24.03 -15.47
N ALA A 22 14.34 23.48 -15.70
CA ALA A 22 13.55 23.83 -16.88
C ALA A 22 13.16 25.32 -16.88
N ALA A 23 12.86 25.89 -15.70
CA ALA A 23 12.51 27.29 -15.55
C ALA A 23 13.67 28.25 -15.84
N GLU A 24 14.92 27.77 -15.83
CA GLU A 24 16.09 28.57 -16.20
C GLU A 24 16.32 28.65 -17.73
N VAL A 25 15.65 27.82 -18.53
CA VAL A 25 15.72 27.89 -20.01
C VAL A 25 14.65 28.86 -20.52
N ASP A 26 15.04 30.11 -20.71
CA ASP A 26 14.15 31.15 -21.24
C ASP A 26 14.05 31.11 -22.78
N ILE A 27 13.14 30.28 -23.29
CA ILE A 27 12.85 30.17 -24.72
C ILE A 27 12.38 31.52 -25.31
N ALA A 28 11.57 32.28 -24.57
CA ALA A 28 11.05 33.56 -25.06
C ALA A 28 12.18 34.57 -25.32
N THR A 29 13.17 34.64 -24.43
CA THR A 29 14.37 35.46 -24.65
C THR A 29 15.20 34.98 -25.85
N LEU A 30 15.28 33.66 -26.10
CA LEU A 30 15.98 33.11 -27.27
C LEU A 30 15.24 33.43 -28.59
N GLU A 31 13.90 33.33 -28.60
CA GLU A 31 13.05 33.72 -29.73
C GLU A 31 13.17 35.22 -30.02
N ALA A 32 13.11 36.06 -28.98
CA ALA A 32 13.31 37.51 -29.10
C ALA A 32 14.71 37.85 -29.66
N SER A 33 15.74 37.11 -29.24
CA SER A 33 17.11 37.27 -29.75
C SER A 33 17.22 36.92 -31.24
N LEU A 34 16.56 35.84 -31.68
CA LEU A 34 16.49 35.47 -33.09
C LEU A 34 15.74 36.51 -33.93
N ALA A 35 14.61 37.03 -33.43
CA ALA A 35 13.87 38.09 -34.09
C ALA A 35 14.72 39.37 -34.24
N ALA A 36 15.43 39.77 -33.18
CA ALA A 36 16.33 40.93 -33.20
C ALA A 36 17.51 40.74 -34.19
N ALA A 37 18.06 39.53 -34.30
CA ALA A 37 19.11 39.22 -35.28
C ALA A 37 18.59 39.29 -36.72
N ARG A 38 17.37 38.78 -36.98
CA ARG A 38 16.72 38.87 -38.29
C ARG A 38 16.44 40.32 -38.71
N ASN A 39 15.99 41.15 -37.78
CA ASN A 39 15.78 42.58 -38.04
C ASN A 39 17.09 43.30 -38.38
N ARG A 40 18.18 42.98 -37.67
CA ARG A 40 19.53 43.50 -37.97
C ARG A 40 20.00 43.09 -39.37
N ARG A 41 19.80 41.83 -39.76
CA ARG A 41 20.09 41.35 -41.12
C ARG A 41 19.31 42.12 -42.17
N ALA A 42 18.02 42.35 -41.95
CA ALA A 42 17.19 43.13 -42.88
C ALA A 42 17.72 44.57 -43.06
N ALA A 43 18.14 45.21 -41.97
CA ALA A 43 18.75 46.54 -42.03
C ALA A 43 20.10 46.54 -42.76
N ALA A 44 20.98 45.56 -42.49
CA ALA A 44 22.29 45.44 -43.14
C ALA A 44 22.19 45.23 -44.66
N LEU A 45 21.17 44.50 -45.13
CA LEU A 45 20.91 44.31 -46.56
C LEU A 45 20.53 45.61 -47.27
N LEU A 46 19.89 46.56 -46.57
CA LEU A 46 19.53 47.87 -47.11
C LEU A 46 20.71 48.85 -47.13
N ASP A 47 21.64 48.71 -46.18
CA ASP A 47 22.86 49.53 -46.07
C ASP A 47 23.90 49.19 -47.16
N GLY A 48 23.92 47.94 -47.63
CA GLY A 48 24.71 47.50 -48.80
C GLY A 48 26.18 47.18 -48.52
N SER A 49 26.65 47.31 -47.28
CA SER A 49 27.99 46.87 -46.87
C SER A 49 28.08 45.34 -46.73
N VAL A 50 28.98 44.71 -47.49
CA VAL A 50 29.17 43.25 -47.49
C VAL A 50 29.60 42.74 -46.11
N GLU A 51 30.45 43.47 -45.40
CA GLU A 51 30.92 43.08 -44.06
C GLU A 51 29.77 43.08 -43.04
N ASN A 52 28.90 44.08 -43.10
CA ASN A 52 27.73 44.19 -42.22
C ASN A 52 26.73 43.04 -42.47
N VAL A 53 26.55 42.65 -43.73
CA VAL A 53 25.67 41.53 -44.10
C VAL A 53 26.22 40.21 -43.56
N LEU A 54 27.53 39.96 -43.71
CA LEU A 54 28.15 38.72 -43.23
C LEU A 54 28.11 38.60 -41.70
N ASP A 55 28.33 39.70 -40.96
CA ASP A 55 28.21 39.68 -39.50
C ASP A 55 26.76 39.43 -39.06
N ALA A 56 25.79 40.08 -39.70
CA ALA A 56 24.37 39.87 -39.40
C ALA A 56 23.90 38.43 -39.70
N GLU A 57 24.36 37.81 -40.79
CA GLU A 57 24.11 36.40 -41.10
C GLU A 57 24.64 35.48 -39.99
N ARG A 58 25.89 35.70 -39.55
CA ARG A 58 26.48 34.93 -38.43
C ARG A 58 25.67 35.09 -37.15
N GLN A 59 25.20 36.29 -36.84
CA GLN A 59 24.37 36.52 -35.65
C GLN A 59 23.03 35.78 -35.73
N VAL A 60 22.41 35.69 -36.91
CA VAL A 60 21.19 34.89 -37.11
C VAL A 60 21.46 33.41 -36.91
N ASP A 61 22.55 32.87 -37.46
CA ASP A 61 22.92 31.47 -37.28
C ASP A 61 23.18 31.12 -35.82
N VAL A 62 23.91 31.97 -35.10
CA VAL A 62 24.16 31.80 -33.66
C VAL A 62 22.85 31.82 -32.87
N ALA A 63 21.95 32.77 -33.15
CA ALA A 63 20.67 32.85 -32.47
C ALA A 63 19.76 31.64 -32.76
N ARG A 64 19.75 31.15 -34.01
CA ARG A 64 19.00 29.93 -34.39
C ARG A 64 19.52 28.70 -33.66
N VAL A 65 20.83 28.48 -33.68
CA VAL A 65 21.46 27.33 -33.01
C VAL A 65 21.21 27.38 -31.50
N ASN A 66 21.23 28.57 -30.88
CA ASN A 66 20.93 28.71 -29.46
C ASN A 66 19.47 28.38 -29.13
N LEU A 67 18.52 28.80 -29.97
CA LEU A 67 17.10 28.45 -29.81
C LEU A 67 16.88 26.94 -29.94
N GLU A 68 17.43 26.31 -30.98
CA GLU A 68 17.37 24.86 -31.18
C GLU A 68 17.94 24.10 -29.97
N ARG A 69 19.11 24.52 -29.48
CA ARG A 69 19.71 23.92 -28.27
C ARG A 69 18.86 24.15 -27.01
N GLY A 70 18.16 25.28 -26.92
CA GLY A 70 17.21 25.55 -25.84
C GLY A 70 16.06 24.54 -25.82
N HIS A 71 15.44 24.29 -26.97
CA HIS A 71 14.37 23.29 -27.09
C HIS A 71 14.85 21.87 -26.76
N VAL A 72 16.00 21.46 -27.32
CA VAL A 72 16.59 20.15 -27.03
C VAL A 72 16.92 20.00 -25.53
N MET A 73 17.36 21.08 -24.87
CA MET A 73 17.62 21.06 -23.43
C MET A 73 16.34 20.84 -22.63
N ILE A 74 15.24 21.50 -22.98
CA ILE A 74 13.93 21.27 -22.33
C ILE A 74 13.49 19.82 -22.49
N GLU A 75 13.56 19.25 -23.69
CA GLU A 75 13.18 17.85 -23.94
C GLU A 75 14.03 16.85 -23.15
N GLU A 76 15.34 17.11 -23.00
CA GLU A 76 16.23 16.30 -22.17
C GLU A 76 15.91 16.44 -20.67
N ILE A 77 15.64 17.66 -20.20
CA ILE A 77 15.22 17.92 -18.81
C ILE A 77 13.92 17.17 -18.51
N ASP A 78 12.93 17.23 -19.40
CA ASP A 78 11.66 16.53 -19.21
C ASP A 78 11.83 15.02 -19.17
N ARG A 79 12.63 14.43 -20.07
CA ARG A 79 12.93 12.99 -20.03
C ARG A 79 13.56 12.59 -18.70
N ARG A 80 14.58 13.32 -18.24
CA ARG A 80 15.24 13.02 -16.95
C ARG A 80 14.32 13.22 -15.75
N ARG A 81 13.43 14.21 -15.81
CA ARG A 81 12.43 14.44 -14.76
C ARG A 81 11.51 13.24 -14.63
N VAL A 82 10.98 12.73 -15.75
CA VAL A 82 10.12 11.53 -15.76
C VAL A 82 10.86 10.32 -15.20
N ASP A 83 12.11 10.10 -15.61
CA ASP A 83 12.93 8.99 -15.08
C ASP A 83 13.16 9.12 -13.57
N ALA A 84 13.44 10.33 -13.08
CA ALA A 84 13.61 10.62 -11.66
C ALA A 84 12.31 10.40 -10.88
N GLU A 85 11.16 10.85 -11.38
CA GLU A 85 9.85 10.60 -10.75
C GLU A 85 9.55 9.10 -10.63
N ILE A 86 9.87 8.32 -11.67
CA ILE A 86 9.70 6.86 -11.64
C ILE A 86 10.61 6.23 -10.58
N ALA A 87 11.87 6.67 -10.51
CA ALA A 87 12.83 6.17 -9.53
C ALA A 87 12.39 6.50 -8.09
N GLU A 88 11.95 7.74 -7.84
CA GLU A 88 11.43 8.18 -6.55
C GLU A 88 10.19 7.39 -6.12
N ARG A 89 9.23 7.19 -7.02
CA ARG A 89 8.03 6.37 -6.75
C ARG A 89 8.41 4.93 -6.40
N LYS A 90 9.34 4.33 -7.15
CA LYS A 90 9.83 2.96 -6.87
C LYS A 90 10.52 2.88 -5.51
N ALA A 91 11.37 3.84 -5.19
CA ALA A 91 12.05 3.90 -3.89
C ALA A 91 11.05 4.02 -2.74
N ASN A 92 10.05 4.90 -2.87
CA ASN A 92 9.00 5.06 -1.87
C ASN A 92 8.16 3.78 -1.69
N PHE A 93 7.77 3.13 -2.80
CA PHE A 93 7.01 1.88 -2.73
C PHE A 93 7.81 0.73 -2.09
N ALA A 94 9.13 0.67 -2.35
CA ALA A 94 10.01 -0.29 -1.71
C ALA A 94 10.13 -0.05 -0.19
N ALA A 95 10.22 1.21 0.23
CA ALA A 95 10.22 1.57 1.65
C ALA A 95 8.91 1.17 2.34
N LEU A 96 7.76 1.53 1.77
CA LEU A 96 6.44 1.16 2.30
C LEU A 96 6.28 -0.36 2.43
N ARG A 97 6.78 -1.13 1.45
CA ARG A 97 6.76 -2.60 1.52
C ARG A 97 7.65 -3.11 2.65
N ALA A 98 8.85 -2.54 2.83
CA ALA A 98 9.75 -2.96 3.90
C ALA A 98 9.14 -2.69 5.29
N ASP A 99 8.54 -1.52 5.49
CA ASP A 99 7.87 -1.17 6.74
C ASP A 99 6.69 -2.10 7.03
N ALA A 100 5.87 -2.40 6.02
CA ALA A 100 4.75 -3.33 6.15
C ALA A 100 5.23 -4.75 6.47
N GLN A 101 6.30 -5.22 5.81
CA GLN A 101 6.89 -6.53 6.07
C GLN A 101 7.41 -6.62 7.51
N GLN A 102 8.11 -5.59 7.99
CA GLN A 102 8.60 -5.54 9.36
C GLN A 102 7.46 -5.54 10.38
N ALA A 103 6.37 -4.81 10.11
CA ALA A 103 5.20 -4.80 10.98
C ALA A 103 4.53 -6.18 11.07
N VAL A 104 4.41 -6.88 9.94
CA VAL A 104 3.89 -8.26 9.89
C VAL A 104 4.80 -9.22 10.67
N GLU A 105 6.11 -9.17 10.44
CA GLU A 105 7.07 -10.04 11.15
C GLU A 105 7.06 -9.80 12.66
N ALA A 106 6.99 -8.54 13.09
CA ALA A 106 6.88 -8.19 14.50
C ALA A 106 5.56 -8.71 15.12
N ALA A 107 4.44 -8.59 14.38
CA ALA A 107 3.16 -9.11 14.84
C ALA A 107 3.16 -10.64 14.94
N VAL A 108 3.68 -11.34 13.92
CA VAL A 108 3.80 -12.81 13.92
C VAL A 108 4.66 -13.28 15.08
N ALA A 109 5.87 -12.72 15.25
CA ALA A 109 6.77 -13.10 16.33
C ALA A 109 6.12 -12.93 17.71
N ARG A 110 5.37 -11.84 17.90
CA ARG A 110 4.65 -11.59 19.16
C ARG A 110 3.51 -12.57 19.38
N ILE A 111 2.71 -12.84 18.34
CA ILE A 111 1.60 -13.79 18.41
C ILE A 111 2.13 -15.18 18.72
N GLU A 112 3.15 -15.66 18.00
CA GLU A 112 3.74 -16.98 18.25
C GLU A 112 4.30 -17.11 19.67
N ALA A 113 4.91 -16.05 20.21
CA ALA A 113 5.44 -16.06 21.58
C ALA A 113 4.35 -16.00 22.67
N GLU A 114 3.32 -15.16 22.52
CA GLU A 114 2.35 -14.87 23.59
C GLU A 114 1.10 -15.76 23.52
N TYR A 115 0.60 -16.05 22.31
CA TYR A 115 -0.70 -16.69 22.09
C TYR A 115 -0.85 -18.06 22.79
N PRO A 116 0.11 -19.00 22.74
CA PRO A 116 -0.08 -20.32 23.35
C PRO A 116 -0.37 -20.22 24.85
N SER A 117 0.34 -19.33 25.55
CA SER A 117 0.15 -19.13 26.99
C SER A 117 -1.21 -18.50 27.32
N LEU A 118 -1.66 -17.53 26.51
CA LEU A 118 -2.94 -16.86 26.68
C LEU A 118 -4.11 -17.79 26.34
N ALA A 119 -3.98 -18.58 25.28
CA ALA A 119 -4.99 -19.56 24.87
C ALA A 119 -5.26 -20.59 25.98
N ARG A 120 -4.22 -21.11 26.65
CA ARG A 120 -4.39 -22.03 27.79
C ARG A 120 -5.18 -21.38 28.95
N LYS A 121 -4.88 -20.12 29.30
CA LYS A 121 -5.62 -19.38 30.34
C LYS A 121 -7.07 -19.18 29.97
N ILE A 122 -7.36 -18.81 28.72
CA ILE A 122 -8.74 -18.64 28.24
C ILE A 122 -9.50 -19.96 28.34
N VAL A 123 -8.87 -21.09 28.01
CA VAL A 123 -9.49 -22.43 28.16
C VAL A 123 -9.76 -22.79 29.62
N GLU A 124 -8.87 -22.46 30.54
CA GLU A 124 -9.10 -22.65 31.97
C GLU A 124 -10.35 -21.87 32.43
N LEU A 125 -10.48 -20.60 32.02
CA LEU A 125 -11.66 -19.78 32.32
C LEU A 125 -12.93 -20.36 31.69
N ALA A 126 -12.87 -20.79 30.43
CA ALA A 126 -14.01 -21.40 29.75
C ALA A 126 -14.47 -22.71 30.44
N ARG A 127 -13.53 -23.55 30.91
CA ARG A 127 -13.86 -24.77 31.66
C ARG A 127 -14.48 -24.45 33.02
N MET A 128 -13.96 -23.45 33.72
CA MET A 128 -14.53 -22.97 34.98
C MET A 128 -15.96 -22.46 34.78
N ALA A 129 -16.19 -21.64 33.75
CA ALA A 129 -17.51 -21.15 33.40
C ALA A 129 -18.48 -22.29 33.07
N LYS A 130 -18.06 -23.27 32.25
CA LYS A 130 -18.86 -24.45 31.92
C LYS A 130 -19.29 -25.23 33.16
N ALA A 131 -18.38 -25.42 34.12
CA ALA A 131 -18.69 -26.12 35.35
C ALA A 131 -19.69 -25.35 36.22
N ALA A 132 -19.56 -24.02 36.30
CA ALA A 132 -20.49 -23.16 37.02
C ALA A 132 -21.88 -23.12 36.35
N ASP A 133 -21.95 -23.00 35.02
CA ASP A 133 -23.20 -23.04 34.26
C ASP A 133 -23.91 -24.39 34.43
N ALA A 134 -23.18 -25.50 34.41
CA ALA A 134 -23.75 -26.82 34.65
C ALA A 134 -24.32 -26.97 36.08
N ALA A 135 -23.64 -26.41 37.08
CA ALA A 135 -24.14 -26.42 38.46
C ALA A 135 -25.38 -25.53 38.63
N ALA A 136 -25.39 -24.35 37.99
CA ALA A 136 -26.55 -23.46 37.98
C ALA A 136 -27.75 -24.12 37.28
N LEU A 137 -27.53 -24.78 36.14
CA LEU A 137 -28.58 -25.52 35.43
C LEU A 137 -29.15 -26.66 36.28
N ALA A 138 -28.30 -27.49 36.88
CA ALA A 138 -28.75 -28.60 37.73
C ALA A 138 -29.59 -28.09 38.91
N TRP A 139 -29.16 -27.01 39.56
CA TRP A 139 -29.95 -26.35 40.60
C TRP A 139 -31.28 -25.82 40.05
N ASN A 140 -31.27 -25.17 38.89
CA ASN A 140 -32.46 -24.55 38.29
C ASN A 140 -33.50 -25.62 37.91
N ASP A 141 -33.05 -26.76 37.40
CA ASP A 141 -33.89 -27.90 37.05
C ASP A 141 -34.56 -28.52 38.30
N ASP A 142 -33.80 -28.65 39.40
CA ASP A 142 -34.33 -29.10 40.69
C ASP A 142 -35.38 -28.11 41.23
N TRP A 143 -35.09 -26.81 41.20
CA TRP A 143 -36.01 -25.76 41.65
C TRP A 143 -37.29 -25.68 40.79
N ILE A 144 -37.19 -25.86 39.47
CA ILE A 144 -38.37 -25.92 38.60
C ILE A 144 -39.28 -27.09 38.99
N SER A 145 -38.70 -28.19 39.49
CA SER A 145 -39.41 -29.39 39.89
C SER A 145 -40.05 -29.27 41.28
N ASP A 146 -39.42 -28.55 42.20
CA ASP A 146 -39.94 -28.26 43.56
C ASP A 146 -39.58 -26.83 44.00
N PRO A 147 -40.38 -25.82 43.60
CA PRO A 147 -40.05 -24.42 43.82
C PRO A 147 -40.16 -24.03 45.29
N ASP A 148 -39.12 -23.38 45.82
CA ASP A 148 -39.11 -22.74 47.14
C ASP A 148 -39.03 -21.21 47.02
N GLU A 149 -38.77 -20.50 48.13
CA GLU A 149 -38.63 -19.04 48.15
C GLU A 149 -37.32 -18.51 47.53
N SER A 150 -36.41 -19.40 47.11
CA SER A 150 -35.15 -19.00 46.48
C SER A 150 -35.32 -18.65 44.99
N THR A 151 -34.31 -18.01 44.41
CA THR A 151 -34.35 -17.50 43.03
C THR A 151 -33.48 -18.32 42.09
N LEU A 152 -33.88 -18.39 40.82
CA LEU A 152 -33.05 -18.95 39.75
C LEU A 152 -31.63 -18.36 39.74
N ILE A 153 -30.66 -19.20 39.43
CA ILE A 153 -29.26 -18.80 39.27
C ILE A 153 -29.01 -18.51 37.79
N ASP A 154 -28.62 -17.27 37.52
CA ASP A 154 -28.22 -16.85 36.17
C ASP A 154 -26.93 -17.56 35.72
N PRO A 155 -26.82 -17.94 34.43
CA PRO A 155 -25.58 -18.46 33.88
C PRO A 155 -24.49 -17.39 33.88
N VAL A 156 -23.23 -17.82 33.87
CA VAL A 156 -22.04 -16.97 33.91
C VAL A 156 -22.08 -15.88 32.84
N GLY A 157 -22.50 -16.21 31.62
CA GLY A 157 -22.60 -15.25 30.51
C GLY A 157 -23.52 -14.07 30.82
N ALA A 158 -24.67 -14.30 31.45
CA ALA A 158 -25.64 -13.27 31.83
C ALA A 158 -25.14 -12.37 32.98
N ARG A 159 -24.15 -12.82 33.75
CA ARG A 159 -23.54 -12.04 34.84
C ARG A 159 -22.26 -11.29 34.43
N LEU A 160 -21.71 -11.59 33.25
CA LEU A 160 -20.59 -10.88 32.67
C LEU A 160 -21.12 -9.70 31.84
N GLY A 161 -21.16 -8.50 32.41
CA GLY A 161 -21.81 -7.34 31.77
C GLY A 161 -21.28 -6.95 30.38
N TRP A 162 -20.01 -7.26 30.07
CA TRP A 162 -19.46 -7.09 28.72
C TRP A 162 -19.89 -8.22 27.77
N PHE A 163 -20.14 -9.42 28.27
CA PHE A 163 -20.53 -10.56 27.45
C PHE A 163 -21.98 -10.39 26.98
N ASP A 164 -22.87 -9.96 27.87
CA ASP A 164 -24.27 -9.65 27.55
C ASP A 164 -24.41 -8.53 26.49
N GLU A 165 -23.45 -7.60 26.42
CA GLU A 165 -23.40 -6.56 25.38
C GLU A 165 -23.13 -7.14 23.97
N PHE A 166 -22.32 -8.20 23.86
CA PHE A 166 -21.83 -8.73 22.58
C PHE A 166 -22.38 -10.11 22.21
N ALA A 167 -22.99 -10.84 23.16
CA ALA A 167 -23.46 -12.20 22.97
C ALA A 167 -24.77 -12.43 23.75
N THR A 168 -25.86 -12.69 23.04
CA THR A 168 -27.22 -12.74 23.61
C THR A 168 -27.76 -14.16 23.82
N THR A 169 -27.13 -15.20 23.25
CA THR A 169 -27.77 -16.53 23.17
C THR A 169 -26.84 -17.72 23.41
N SER A 170 -25.55 -17.50 23.62
CA SER A 170 -24.58 -18.59 23.78
C SER A 170 -23.87 -18.49 25.12
N PRO A 171 -23.72 -19.59 25.89
CA PRO A 171 -22.88 -19.60 27.08
C PRO A 171 -21.46 -19.15 26.75
N PHE A 172 -20.79 -18.47 27.69
CA PHE A 172 -19.43 -17.94 27.50
C PHE A 172 -18.47 -18.99 26.97
N TYR A 173 -18.52 -20.22 27.50
CA TYR A 173 -17.62 -21.30 27.10
C TYR A 173 -17.86 -21.81 25.66
N GLU A 174 -19.05 -21.58 25.07
CA GLU A 174 -19.38 -21.97 23.68
C GLU A 174 -18.96 -20.89 22.69
N ALA A 175 -18.99 -19.62 23.10
CA ALA A 175 -18.53 -18.50 22.28
C ALA A 175 -17.00 -18.46 22.11
N VAL A 176 -16.24 -19.16 22.97
CA VAL A 176 -14.78 -19.25 22.88
C VAL A 176 -14.37 -20.30 21.84
N SER A 177 -13.77 -19.83 20.75
CA SER A 177 -13.23 -20.66 19.67
C SER A 177 -11.77 -20.31 19.43
N LEU A 178 -10.85 -21.24 19.72
CA LEU A 178 -9.40 -21.00 19.66
C LEU A 178 -8.71 -22.03 18.75
N PRO A 179 -7.96 -21.59 17.73
CA PRO A 179 -7.21 -22.51 16.87
C PRO A 179 -6.09 -23.23 17.63
N PRO A 180 -5.72 -24.45 17.18
CA PRO A 180 -4.58 -25.18 17.71
C PRO A 180 -3.26 -24.48 17.39
N VAL A 181 -2.33 -24.44 18.35
CA VAL A 181 -0.99 -23.87 18.21
C VAL A 181 -0.01 -24.69 19.04
N GLU A 182 1.13 -25.10 18.46
CA GLU A 182 2.13 -25.94 19.12
C GLU A 182 1.54 -27.23 19.76
N ASP A 183 1.62 -27.35 21.09
CA ASP A 183 1.09 -28.43 21.92
C ASP A 183 -0.38 -28.22 22.33
N PHE A 184 -0.97 -27.07 22.00
CA PHE A 184 -2.38 -26.75 22.25
C PHE A 184 -3.26 -27.26 21.11
N GLY A 185 -4.13 -28.24 21.41
CA GLY A 185 -5.01 -28.90 20.44
C GLY A 185 -6.21 -28.07 19.94
N GLY A 186 -6.33 -26.81 20.33
CA GLY A 186 -7.50 -25.97 20.02
C GLY A 186 -8.63 -26.12 21.03
N PHE A 187 -9.63 -25.23 20.95
CA PHE A 187 -10.82 -25.24 21.81
C PHE A 187 -12.05 -24.76 21.04
N GLY A 188 -13.23 -25.27 21.40
CA GLY A 188 -14.50 -24.93 20.75
C GLY A 188 -14.59 -25.39 19.29
N ASP A 189 -15.32 -24.62 18.48
CA ASP A 189 -15.57 -24.94 17.07
C ASP A 189 -14.30 -24.93 16.20
N ALA A 190 -13.30 -24.12 16.55
CA ALA A 190 -12.01 -24.10 15.86
C ALA A 190 -11.26 -25.44 15.96
N GLY A 191 -11.41 -26.18 17.06
CA GLY A 191 -10.89 -27.54 17.18
C GLY A 191 -11.60 -28.54 16.25
N ARG A 192 -12.92 -28.41 16.07
CA ARG A 192 -13.68 -29.23 15.11
C ARG A 192 -13.33 -28.89 13.66
N TRP A 193 -13.23 -27.59 13.35
CA TRP A 193 -12.94 -27.10 12.00
C TRP A 193 -11.55 -27.51 11.52
N THR A 194 -10.50 -27.34 12.34
CA THR A 194 -9.13 -27.76 11.97
C THR A 194 -8.97 -29.28 11.82
N THR A 195 -9.74 -30.07 12.57
CA THR A 195 -9.84 -31.54 12.34
C THR A 195 -10.35 -31.84 10.93
N HIS A 196 -11.32 -31.07 10.42
CA HIS A 196 -11.83 -31.21 9.06
C HIS A 196 -10.83 -30.70 8.00
N THR A 197 -10.22 -29.52 8.18
CA THR A 197 -9.29 -28.95 7.19
C THR A 197 -8.01 -29.78 7.03
N LYS A 198 -7.44 -30.33 8.11
CA LYS A 198 -6.30 -31.25 8.03
C LYS A 198 -6.67 -32.58 7.36
N GLY A 199 -7.92 -33.04 7.54
CA GLY A 199 -8.45 -34.21 6.82
C GLY A 199 -8.48 -34.01 5.30
N TYR A 200 -8.89 -32.82 4.83
CA TYR A 200 -8.90 -32.48 3.40
C TYR A 200 -7.49 -32.33 2.79
N VAL A 201 -6.53 -31.72 3.51
CA VAL A 201 -5.14 -31.59 3.03
C VAL A 201 -4.43 -32.94 2.95
N LEU A 202 -4.79 -33.91 3.80
CA LEU A 202 -4.28 -35.28 3.73
C LEU A 202 -4.95 -36.11 2.63
N SER A 203 -6.23 -35.86 2.31
CA SER A 203 -6.91 -36.51 1.17
C SER A 203 -6.49 -35.94 -0.19
N ASP A 204 -6.17 -34.64 -0.28
CA ASP A 204 -5.71 -34.00 -1.52
C ASP A 204 -4.30 -34.43 -1.94
N LYS A 205 -3.49 -34.97 -1.03
CA LYS A 205 -2.22 -35.62 -1.41
C LYS A 205 -2.41 -36.94 -2.20
N ALA A 206 -3.65 -37.43 -2.33
CA ALA A 206 -3.99 -38.55 -3.21
C ALA A 206 -4.54 -38.13 -4.59
N HIS A 207 -4.72 -36.82 -4.87
CA HIS A 207 -5.13 -36.34 -6.19
C HIS A 207 -4.38 -35.06 -6.61
N PRO A 208 -3.43 -35.13 -7.56
CA PRO A 208 -2.85 -33.93 -8.15
C PRO A 208 -3.83 -33.32 -9.16
N SER A 209 -3.92 -31.98 -9.15
CA SER A 209 -4.60 -31.05 -10.09
C SER A 209 -6.06 -30.70 -9.77
N SER A 210 -6.39 -29.42 -9.55
CA SER A 210 -6.83 -28.58 -10.68
C SER A 210 -6.85 -27.06 -10.48
N HIS A 211 -6.33 -26.47 -9.39
CA HIS A 211 -6.45 -25.00 -9.18
C HIS A 211 -5.27 -24.13 -9.62
N ALA A 212 -4.29 -24.69 -10.33
CA ALA A 212 -3.29 -23.91 -11.07
C ALA A 212 -3.80 -23.57 -12.48
N LYS A 213 -4.85 -22.74 -12.60
CA LYS A 213 -5.25 -22.02 -13.84
C LYS A 213 -6.43 -21.08 -13.56
N ARG A 214 -6.15 -19.89 -13.01
CA ARG A 214 -6.98 -18.68 -13.17
C ARG A 214 -6.16 -17.45 -12.77
N GLN A 215 -5.13 -17.17 -13.56
CA GLN A 215 -4.64 -15.82 -13.79
C GLN A 215 -4.64 -15.60 -15.31
N MET A 216 -4.95 -14.37 -15.71
CA MET A 216 -5.05 -13.85 -17.09
C MET A 216 -6.44 -13.96 -17.75
N ASP A 217 -7.38 -13.15 -17.27
CA ASP A 217 -8.26 -12.33 -18.13
C ASP A 217 -9.08 -11.37 -17.24
N VAL A 218 -8.47 -10.25 -16.86
CA VAL A 218 -9.23 -9.06 -16.45
C VAL A 218 -8.90 -7.99 -17.48
N GLY A 219 -9.49 -8.17 -18.66
CA GLY A 219 -9.56 -7.15 -19.68
C GLY A 219 -10.37 -5.98 -19.17
N LEU A 220 -9.70 -4.83 -19.10
CA LEU A 220 -10.25 -3.48 -19.20
C LEU A 220 -11.65 -3.41 -19.82
N ARG A 221 -12.63 -2.93 -19.05
CA ARG A 221 -13.67 -2.03 -19.57
C ARG A 221 -13.87 -0.88 -18.59
N TRP A 222 -13.14 0.19 -18.87
CA TRP A 222 -13.50 1.55 -18.47
C TRP A 222 -14.59 2.00 -19.45
N THR A 223 -15.75 2.40 -18.95
CA THR A 223 -16.75 3.14 -19.75
C THR A 223 -16.98 4.47 -19.06
N PRO A 224 -16.78 5.61 -19.75
CA PRO A 224 -17.26 6.90 -19.29
C PRO A 224 -18.67 7.19 -19.82
N GLU A 225 -19.35 8.12 -19.13
CA GLU A 225 -20.59 8.82 -19.49
C GLU A 225 -21.92 8.10 -19.18
N GLU A 226 -22.65 8.61 -18.20
CA GLU A 226 -23.73 9.61 -18.37
C GLU A 226 -23.78 10.57 -17.17
#